data_AF-A0A166EGS9-F1
#
_entry.id   AF-A0A166EGS9-F1
#
_cell.length_a   1.000
_cell.length_b   1.000
_cell.length_c   1.000
_cell.angle_alpha   90.00
_cell.angle_beta   90.00
_cell.angle_gamma   90.00
#
_symmetry.space_group_name_H-M   'P 1'
#
loop_
_entity.id
_entity.type
_entity.pdbx_description
1 polymer ?
#
loop_
_entity_poly.entity_id
_entity_poly.type
_entity_poly.pdbx_seq_one_letter_code
_entity_poly.pdbx_strand_id
1 'polypeptide(L)'
;MAMATFISNSDNTTFWVVADNSTVAALITTIDTNCTSYLSSSSSSSPVPLSSVSNTSAPQPAQAVEYYRASSVVLSLDGYNNSAGPNTPLPSTIDAVLLSCMNYTIGESVPLVNGGASSWASPTASMLCVIWAILFGLGAIV
;
A
#
# COMPACT_ATOMS: atom_id res chain seq x y z
N MET A 1 -1.10 -2.94 17.42
CA MET A 1 -0.13 -2.93 16.31
C MET A 1 0.26 -4.36 16.01
N ALA A 2 0.31 -4.72 14.75
CA ALA A 2 0.69 -6.03 14.25
C ALA A 2 1.75 -5.88 13.16
N MET A 3 2.40 -6.97 12.82
CA MET A 3 3.37 -7.03 11.74
C MET A 3 3.21 -8.30 10.90
N ALA A 4 3.71 -8.22 9.67
CA ALA A 4 3.87 -9.37 8.77
C ALA A 4 5.27 -9.35 8.18
N THR A 5 5.82 -10.55 7.94
CA THR A 5 7.11 -10.76 7.28
C THR A 5 6.88 -11.23 5.84
N PHE A 6 7.60 -10.64 4.89
CA PHE A 6 7.59 -11.04 3.49
C PHE A 6 9.02 -11.30 3.06
N ILE A 7 9.29 -12.47 2.50
CA ILE A 7 10.64 -12.91 2.16
C ILE A 7 10.71 -13.10 0.66
N SER A 8 11.71 -12.54 -0.01
CA SER A 8 11.89 -12.75 -1.44
C SER A 8 12.34 -14.18 -1.76
N ASN A 9 11.89 -14.69 -2.91
CA ASN A 9 12.26 -16.02 -3.38
C ASN A 9 13.61 -16.05 -4.15
N SER A 10 14.13 -14.92 -4.60
CA SER A 10 15.40 -14.83 -5.34
C SER A 10 16.59 -14.48 -4.44
N ASP A 11 16.43 -13.43 -3.63
CA ASP A 11 17.55 -12.79 -2.92
C ASP A 11 17.48 -12.96 -1.39
N ASN A 12 16.50 -13.73 -0.90
CA ASN A 12 16.23 -13.95 0.54
C ASN A 12 16.14 -12.65 1.35
N THR A 13 15.65 -11.59 0.71
CA THR A 13 15.48 -10.26 1.31
C THR A 13 14.20 -10.25 2.12
N THR A 14 14.28 -9.70 3.34
CA THR A 14 13.15 -9.71 4.27
C THR A 14 12.57 -8.31 4.40
N PHE A 15 11.28 -8.19 4.08
CA PHE A 15 10.49 -6.99 4.27
C PHE A 15 9.52 -7.19 5.43
N TRP A 16 9.29 -6.13 6.18
CA TRP A 16 8.31 -6.09 7.25
C TRP A 16 7.27 -5.02 6.98
N VAL A 17 6.01 -5.40 7.13
CA VAL A 17 4.89 -4.45 7.13
C VAL A 17 4.38 -4.34 8.55
N VAL A 18 4.26 -3.11 9.05
CA VAL A 18 3.74 -2.81 10.39
C VAL A 18 2.53 -1.90 10.26
N ALA A 19 1.40 -2.30 10.86
CA ALA A 19 0.16 -1.51 10.89
C ALA A 19 -0.75 -1.97 12.06
N ASP A 20 -2.05 -1.63 12.04
CA ASP A 20 -3.04 -2.29 12.88
C ASP A 20 -3.32 -3.74 12.40
N ASN A 21 -3.93 -4.55 13.26
CA ASN A 21 -4.12 -5.99 13.02
C ASN A 21 -4.96 -6.28 11.76
N SER A 22 -6.08 -5.55 11.59
CA SER A 22 -6.96 -5.69 10.43
C SER A 22 -6.27 -5.28 9.13
N THR A 23 -5.54 -4.17 9.15
CA THR A 23 -4.81 -3.68 7.97
C THR A 23 -3.70 -4.64 7.57
N VAL A 24 -2.93 -5.18 8.53
CA VAL A 24 -1.92 -6.22 8.21
C VAL A 24 -2.58 -7.47 7.63
N ALA A 25 -3.72 -7.93 8.17
CA ALA A 25 -4.43 -9.10 7.64
C ALA A 25 -4.88 -8.89 6.18
N ALA A 26 -5.43 -7.71 5.88
CA ALA A 26 -5.81 -7.34 4.53
C ALA A 26 -4.59 -7.26 3.60
N LEU A 27 -3.52 -6.59 4.04
CA LEU A 27 -2.29 -6.43 3.25
C LEU A 27 -1.58 -7.76 2.99
N ILE A 28 -1.58 -8.71 3.92
CA ILE A 28 -1.07 -10.07 3.67
C ILE A 28 -1.78 -10.66 2.46
N THR A 29 -3.12 -10.62 2.45
CA THR A 29 -3.91 -11.19 1.35
C THR A 29 -3.64 -10.48 0.03
N THR A 30 -3.58 -9.14 0.03
CA THR A 30 -3.38 -8.38 -1.21
C THR A 30 -1.94 -8.48 -1.73
N ILE A 31 -0.94 -8.49 -0.86
CA ILE A 31 0.47 -8.66 -1.24
C ILE A 31 0.72 -10.10 -1.70
N ASP A 32 0.18 -11.09 -1.00
CA ASP A 32 0.32 -12.49 -1.41
C ASP A 32 -0.28 -12.73 -2.79
N THR A 33 -1.44 -12.15 -3.10
CA THR A 33 -2.10 -12.30 -4.42
C THR A 33 -1.43 -11.53 -5.56
N ASN A 34 -0.89 -10.33 -5.31
CA ASN A 34 -0.28 -9.51 -6.36
C ASN A 34 1.22 -9.79 -6.54
N CYS A 35 1.92 -10.19 -5.47
CA CYS A 35 3.37 -10.37 -5.45
C CYS A 35 3.79 -11.85 -5.30
N THR A 36 2.88 -12.83 -5.42
CA THR A 36 3.15 -14.26 -5.19
C THR A 36 4.42 -14.75 -5.86
N SER A 37 4.64 -14.34 -7.12
CA SER A 37 5.77 -14.78 -7.95
C SER A 37 7.15 -14.37 -7.42
N TYR A 38 7.20 -13.41 -6.50
CA TYR A 38 8.41 -12.88 -5.89
C TYR A 38 8.55 -13.28 -4.42
N LEU A 39 7.51 -13.93 -3.86
CA LEU A 39 7.45 -14.30 -2.46
C LEU A 39 7.90 -15.74 -2.25
N SER A 40 8.68 -15.95 -1.21
CA SER A 40 8.98 -17.26 -0.65
C SER A 40 7.80 -17.78 0.17
N SER A 41 7.60 -19.10 0.17
CA SER A 41 6.60 -19.80 1.00
C SER A 41 6.80 -19.58 2.50
N SER A 42 7.96 -19.07 2.92
CA SER A 42 8.28 -18.73 4.31
C SER A 42 7.69 -17.37 4.76
N SER A 43 6.99 -16.66 3.87
CA SER A 43 6.32 -15.40 4.20
C SER A 43 5.13 -15.61 5.15
N SER A 44 4.76 -14.56 5.89
CA SER A 44 3.67 -14.60 6.87
C SER A 44 2.31 -14.74 6.19
N SER A 45 1.53 -15.74 6.61
CA SER A 45 0.13 -15.92 6.19
C SER A 45 -0.90 -15.32 7.17
N SER A 46 -0.45 -14.78 8.32
CA SER A 46 -1.31 -14.19 9.34
C SER A 46 -0.57 -13.08 10.10
N PRO A 47 -1.25 -12.05 10.60
CA PRO A 47 -0.63 -10.99 11.39
C PRO A 47 -0.04 -11.51 12.69
N VAL A 48 1.14 -11.01 13.05
CA VAL A 48 1.80 -11.29 14.33
C VAL A 48 1.72 -10.04 15.21
N PRO A 49 1.27 -10.14 16.48
CA PRO A 49 1.27 -9.01 17.39
C PRO A 49 2.69 -8.49 17.60
N LEU A 50 2.93 -7.18 17.42
CA LEU A 50 4.27 -6.62 17.56
C LEU A 50 4.85 -6.83 18.98
N SER A 51 3.99 -6.88 20.01
CA SER A 51 4.36 -7.17 21.39
C SER A 51 4.87 -8.60 21.63
N SER A 52 4.60 -9.52 20.71
CA SER A 52 5.06 -10.91 20.79
C SER A 52 6.40 -11.14 20.09
N VAL A 53 6.93 -10.12 19.40
CA VAL A 53 8.17 -10.20 18.63
C VAL A 53 9.33 -9.64 19.46
N SER A 54 10.42 -10.39 19.51
CA SER A 54 11.65 -9.99 20.20
C SER A 54 12.21 -8.70 19.61
N ASN A 55 12.84 -7.86 20.44
CA ASN A 55 13.43 -6.57 20.00
C ASN A 55 14.48 -6.72 18.88
N THR A 56 15.11 -7.88 18.75
CA THR A 56 16.09 -8.21 17.70
C THR A 56 15.45 -8.63 16.38
N SER A 57 14.15 -8.91 16.37
CA SER A 57 13.37 -9.36 15.21
C SER A 57 12.22 -8.41 14.88
N ALA A 58 12.11 -7.31 15.63
CA ALA A 58 11.16 -6.24 15.40
C ALA A 58 11.82 -5.15 14.54
N PRO A 59 11.12 -4.61 13.53
CA PRO A 59 11.65 -3.54 12.69
C PRO A 59 11.93 -2.29 13.53
N GLN A 60 13.16 -1.78 13.44
CA GLN A 60 13.53 -0.51 14.07
C GLN A 60 13.11 0.67 13.19
N PRO A 61 12.87 1.87 13.74
CA PRO A 61 12.53 3.05 12.95
C PRO A 61 13.58 3.39 11.89
N ALA A 62 14.85 3.05 12.14
CA ALA A 62 15.94 3.24 11.20
C ALA A 62 15.84 2.34 9.95
N GLN A 63 15.07 1.26 10.03
CA GLN A 63 14.90 0.29 8.94
C GLN A 63 13.68 0.62 8.06
N ALA A 64 12.95 1.69 8.38
CA ALA A 64 11.80 2.12 7.60
C ALA A 64 12.25 2.65 6.22
N VAL A 65 11.74 2.01 5.18
CA VAL A 65 11.95 2.40 3.78
C VAL A 65 10.89 3.40 3.36
N GLU A 66 9.62 3.11 3.65
CA GLU A 66 8.48 3.90 3.19
C GLU A 66 7.44 4.04 4.30
N TYR A 67 6.88 5.24 4.44
CA TYR A 67 5.78 5.55 5.37
C TYR A 67 4.53 5.93 4.60
N TYR A 68 3.50 5.08 4.64
CA TYR A 68 2.22 5.35 4.00
C TYR A 68 1.36 6.21 4.94
N ARG A 69 1.50 7.53 4.81
CA ARG A 69 0.99 8.55 5.75
C ARG A 69 -0.50 8.46 6.06
N ALA A 70 -1.32 7.91 5.17
CA ALA A 70 -2.76 7.93 5.34
C ALA A 70 -3.33 6.79 6.18
N SER A 71 -2.55 5.76 6.52
CA SER A 71 -3.06 4.65 7.34
C SER A 71 -2.06 4.04 8.30
N SER A 72 -1.08 4.82 8.76
CA SER A 72 -0.10 4.36 9.76
C SER A 72 0.56 3.03 9.39
N VAL A 73 0.75 2.78 8.09
CA VAL A 73 1.43 1.60 7.56
C VAL A 73 2.88 1.98 7.29
N VAL A 74 3.79 1.12 7.74
CA VAL A 74 5.23 1.27 7.51
C VAL A 74 5.76 0.04 6.82
N LEU A 75 6.51 0.25 5.73
CA LEU A 75 7.31 -0.78 5.09
C LEU A 75 8.76 -0.64 5.55
N SER A 76 9.29 -1.68 6.18
CA SER A 76 10.66 -1.77 6.66
C SER A 76 11.42 -2.87 5.95
N LEU A 77 12.74 -2.73 5.88
CA LEU A 77 13.64 -3.67 5.21
C LEU A 77 14.69 -4.17 6.20
N ASP A 78 14.86 -5.48 6.27
CA ASP A 78 15.91 -6.08 7.09
C ASP A 78 17.31 -5.65 6.63
N GLY A 79 18.19 -5.37 7.59
CA GLY A 79 19.55 -4.88 7.34
C GLY A 79 19.66 -3.44 6.83
N TYR A 80 18.56 -2.76 6.50
CA TYR A 80 18.60 -1.34 6.12
C TYR A 80 18.73 -0.44 7.35
N ASN A 81 19.51 0.65 7.26
CA ASN A 81 19.70 1.59 8.35
C ASN A 81 19.83 3.02 7.83
N ASN A 82 18.76 3.80 7.95
CA ASN A 82 18.65 5.19 7.53
C ASN A 82 19.16 6.21 8.59
N SER A 83 19.86 5.77 9.64
CA SER A 83 20.33 6.67 10.72
C SER A 83 21.27 7.78 10.21
N ALA A 84 21.88 7.59 9.03
CA ALA A 84 22.70 8.61 8.36
C ALA A 84 21.88 9.77 7.77
N GLY A 85 20.55 9.63 7.71
CA GLY A 85 19.61 10.65 7.27
C GLY A 85 18.58 10.15 6.26
N PRO A 86 17.61 11.01 5.89
CA PRO A 86 16.49 10.66 5.01
C PRO A 86 16.90 10.28 3.58
N ASN A 87 18.12 10.65 3.16
CA ASN A 87 18.65 10.37 1.82
C ASN A 87 19.61 9.16 1.81
N THR A 88 19.50 8.27 2.80
CA THR A 88 20.31 7.05 2.82
C THR A 88 19.91 6.18 1.61
N PRO A 89 20.85 5.84 0.71
CA PRO A 89 20.51 5.02 -0.45
C PRO A 89 20.12 3.62 -0.01
N LEU A 90 19.17 3.01 -0.74
CA LEU A 90 18.83 1.61 -0.53
C LEU A 90 20.02 0.71 -0.90
N PRO A 91 20.20 -0.44 -0.22
CA PRO A 91 21.27 -1.37 -0.55
C PRO A 91 21.06 -1.94 -1.95
N SER A 92 22.13 -2.15 -2.73
CA SER A 92 22.04 -2.72 -4.08
C SER A 92 21.74 -4.23 -4.12
N THR A 93 21.82 -4.91 -2.96
CA THR A 93 21.62 -6.36 -2.82
C THR A 93 20.18 -6.73 -2.45
N ILE A 94 19.23 -5.79 -2.61
CA ILE A 94 17.81 -6.05 -2.31
C ILE A 94 17.05 -6.51 -3.54
N ASP A 95 15.96 -7.24 -3.32
CA ASP A 95 15.01 -7.55 -4.37
C ASP A 95 14.17 -6.30 -4.68
N ALA A 96 14.65 -5.52 -5.65
CA ALA A 96 13.97 -4.31 -6.12
C ALA A 96 12.61 -4.61 -6.77
N VAL A 97 12.41 -5.84 -7.28
CA VAL A 97 11.15 -6.24 -7.93
C VAL A 97 10.08 -6.48 -6.88
N LEU A 98 10.41 -7.24 -5.82
CA LEU A 98 9.51 -7.43 -4.68
C LEU A 98 9.22 -6.10 -3.98
N LEU A 99 10.24 -5.26 -3.76
CA LEU A 99 10.05 -3.94 -3.16
C LEU A 99 9.09 -3.08 -3.99
N SER A 100 9.26 -3.05 -5.32
CA SER A 100 8.38 -2.30 -6.21
C SER A 100 6.94 -2.84 -6.18
N CYS A 101 6.77 -4.17 -6.20
CA CYS A 101 5.47 -4.81 -6.11
C CYS A 101 4.76 -4.45 -4.79
N MET A 102 5.43 -4.63 -3.65
CA MET A 102 4.88 -4.27 -2.35
C MET A 102 4.55 -2.78 -2.27
N ASN A 103 5.45 -1.91 -2.75
CA ASN A 103 5.23 -0.47 -2.69
C ASN A 103 3.99 -0.04 -3.48
N TYR A 104 3.85 -0.57 -4.70
CA TYR A 104 2.68 -0.33 -5.54
C TYR A 104 1.40 -0.89 -4.89
N THR A 105 1.42 -2.15 -4.45
CA THR A 105 0.25 -2.82 -3.87
C THR A 105 -0.21 -2.15 -2.58
N ILE A 106 0.71 -1.79 -1.68
CA ILE A 106 0.36 -1.07 -0.44
C ILE A 106 -0.16 0.33 -0.78
N GLY A 107 0.47 1.03 -1.73
CA GLY A 107 0.05 2.36 -2.17
C GLY A 107 -1.39 2.41 -2.71
N GLU A 108 -1.82 1.39 -3.45
CA GLU A 108 -3.20 1.25 -3.93
C GLU A 108 -4.16 0.78 -2.82
N SER A 109 -3.74 -0.15 -1.98
CA SER A 109 -4.61 -0.80 -0.97
C SER A 109 -4.90 0.09 0.24
N VAL A 110 -4.10 1.15 0.42
CA VAL A 110 -4.10 2.00 1.61
C VAL A 110 -4.42 3.44 1.18
N PRO A 111 -5.71 3.81 1.06
CA PRO A 111 -6.12 5.06 0.44
C PRO A 111 -5.54 6.27 1.15
N LEU A 112 -5.01 7.21 0.37
CA LEU A 112 -4.67 8.53 0.89
C LEU A 112 -5.95 9.25 1.30
N VAL A 113 -6.13 9.56 2.60
CA VAL A 113 -7.29 10.29 3.15
C VAL A 113 -7.47 11.72 2.59
N ASN A 114 -6.71 12.11 1.56
CA ASN A 114 -6.87 13.36 0.82
C ASN A 114 -6.51 13.23 -0.67
N GLY A 115 -6.67 12.05 -1.29
CA GLY A 115 -6.81 11.99 -2.73
C GLY A 115 -8.22 12.41 -3.06
N GLY A 116 -8.45 13.69 -3.35
CA GLY A 116 -9.77 14.20 -3.71
C GLY A 116 -10.36 13.34 -4.82
N ALA A 117 -11.19 12.36 -4.42
CA ALA A 117 -11.98 11.59 -5.33
C ALA A 117 -12.87 12.64 -6.00
N SER A 118 -12.51 12.98 -7.23
CA SER A 118 -13.43 13.65 -8.12
C SER A 118 -14.53 12.64 -8.33
N SER A 119 -15.51 12.62 -7.42
CA SER A 119 -16.77 11.95 -7.66
C SER A 119 -17.30 12.64 -8.90
N TRP A 120 -17.06 12.04 -10.07
CA TRP A 120 -17.86 12.33 -11.24
C TRP A 120 -19.24 11.88 -10.83
N ALA A 121 -19.99 12.83 -10.27
CA ALA A 121 -21.37 12.64 -9.92
C ALA A 121 -22.02 12.06 -11.16
N SER A 122 -22.48 10.81 -11.08
CA SER A 122 -23.26 10.21 -12.15
C SER A 122 -24.35 11.22 -12.50
N PRO A 123 -24.45 11.69 -13.75
CA PRO A 123 -25.42 12.71 -14.10
C PRO A 123 -26.78 12.17 -13.71
N THR A 124 -27.38 12.77 -12.69
CA THR A 124 -28.70 12.38 -12.23
C THR A 124 -29.67 12.58 -13.39
N ALA A 125 -30.68 11.73 -13.52
CA ALA A 125 -31.66 11.78 -14.61
C ALA A 125 -32.30 13.18 -14.79
N SER A 126 -32.31 13.98 -13.72
CA SER A 126 -32.75 15.38 -13.73
C SER A 126 -31.95 16.26 -14.69
N MET A 127 -30.63 16.08 -14.79
CA MET A 127 -29.77 16.90 -15.64
C MET A 127 -29.96 16.58 -17.14
N LEU A 128 -30.27 15.32 -17.48
CA LEU A 128 -30.60 14.91 -18.85
C LEU A 128 -31.93 15.49 -19.33
N CYS A 129 -32.93 15.63 -18.45
CA CYS A 129 -34.21 16.29 -18.78
C CYS A 129 -34.03 17.78 -19.12
N VAL A 130 -33.18 18.49 -18.38
CA VAL A 130 -32.94 19.92 -18.62
C VAL A 130 -32.24 20.13 -19.96
N ILE A 131 -31.23 19.30 -20.28
CA ILE A 131 -30.52 19.37 -21.56
C ILE A 131 -31.46 19.04 -22.73
N TRP A 132 -32.32 18.02 -22.58
CA TRP A 132 -33.31 17.67 -23.60
C TRP A 132 -34.34 18.79 -23.82
N ALA A 133 -34.84 19.41 -22.75
CA ALA A 133 -35.79 20.51 -22.85
C ALA A 133 -35.18 21.76 -23.52
N ILE A 134 -33.89 22.04 -23.28
CA ILE A 134 -33.19 23.16 -23.93
C ILE A 134 -32.97 22.88 -25.42
N LEU A 135 -32.58 21.66 -25.79
CA LEU A 135 -32.31 21.29 -27.19
C LEU A 135 -33.57 21.23 -28.05
N PHE A 136 -34.71 20.79 -27.50
CA PHE A 136 -35.99 20.73 -28.23
C PHE A 136 -36.86 21.98 -28.04
N GLY A 137 -36.70 22.74 -26.96
CA GLY A 137 -37.48 23.95 -26.69
C GLY A 137 -37.05 25.17 -27.52
N LEU A 138 -35.75 25.32 -27.81
CA LEU A 138 -35.24 26.41 -28.67
C LEU A 138 -35.50 26.19 -30.17
N GLY A 139 -35.80 24.96 -30.58
CA GLY A 139 -36.16 24.63 -31.97
C GLY A 139 -37.63 24.97 -32.34
N ALA A 140 -38.44 25.44 -31.38
CA ALA A 140 -39.86 25.75 -31.59
C ALA A 140 -40.16 27.25 -31.76
N ILE A 141 -39.14 28.10 -31.94
CA ILE A 141 -39.28 29.56 -32.09
C ILE A 141 -38.88 30.08 -33.49
N VAL A 142 -38.67 29.20 -34.48
CA VAL A 142 -38.55 29.61 -35.90
C VAL A 142 -39.51 28.80 -36.77
#